data_AF-A0A815ND84-F1
#
_entry.id   AF-A0A815ND84-F1
#
_cell.length_a   1.000
_cell.length_b   1.000
_cell.length_c   1.000
_cell.angle_alpha   90.00
_cell.angle_beta   90.00
_cell.angle_gamma   90.00
#
_symmetry.space_group_name_H-M   'P 1'
#
loop_
_entity.id
_entity.type
_entity.pdbx_description
1 polymer ?
#
loop_
_entity_poly.entity_id
_entity_poly.type
_entity_poly.pdbx_seq_one_letter_code
_entity_poly.pdbx_strand_id
1 'polypeptide(L)'
;MSILYYSLNNSVFTNFAFYSTASVVKMMAMSALTVVKRMSKDAFANPEDLSLATNKSAVVTTSDSDVERVRRNHLNDIENIIPFVLVGIFYVGTNPDRNAALWHFRIFFISRLLHTLTYQLALPQPSRFITCMVGYFTTLSMAGRVLLTVRP
;
A
#
# COMPACT_ATOMS: atom_id res chain seq x y z
N MET A 1 -29.77 -16.49 -13.86
CA MET A 1 -29.36 -15.27 -13.14
C MET A 1 -27.90 -15.02 -13.51
N SER A 2 -27.61 -14.00 -14.33
CA SER A 2 -26.23 -13.63 -14.65
C SER A 2 -25.53 -13.18 -13.36
N ILE A 3 -24.40 -13.80 -13.02
CA ILE A 3 -23.59 -13.38 -11.87
C ILE A 3 -22.90 -12.07 -12.28
N LEU A 4 -23.37 -10.95 -11.74
CA LEU A 4 -22.66 -9.68 -11.88
C LEU A 4 -21.47 -9.68 -10.91
N TYR A 5 -20.28 -10.01 -11.41
CA TYR A 5 -19.07 -10.13 -10.59
C TYR A 5 -18.75 -8.83 -9.85
N TYR A 6 -18.90 -7.69 -10.52
CA TYR A 6 -18.65 -6.35 -9.98
C TYR A 6 -19.95 -5.73 -9.45
N SER A 7 -20.53 -6.36 -8.43
CA SER A 7 -21.74 -5.90 -7.77
C SER A 7 -21.57 -5.96 -6.26
N LEU A 8 -22.14 -5.02 -5.52
CA LEU A 8 -22.14 -5.05 -4.05
C LEU A 8 -22.93 -6.24 -3.47
N ASN A 9 -23.76 -6.89 -4.29
CA ASN A 9 -24.40 -8.16 -3.95
C ASN A 9 -23.42 -9.35 -3.96
N ASN A 10 -22.29 -9.23 -4.67
CA ASN A 10 -21.22 -10.22 -4.64
C ASN A 10 -20.29 -9.95 -3.44
N SER A 11 -20.37 -10.82 -2.43
CA SER A 11 -19.54 -10.67 -1.23
C SER A 11 -18.04 -10.65 -1.51
N VAL A 12 -17.55 -11.28 -2.57
CA VAL A 12 -16.12 -11.24 -2.94
C VAL A 12 -15.74 -9.83 -3.39
N PHE A 13 -16.54 -9.22 -4.26
CA PHE A 13 -16.32 -7.85 -4.71
C PHE A 13 -16.45 -6.84 -3.58
N THR A 14 -17.46 -6.97 -2.71
CA THR A 14 -17.64 -6.07 -1.56
C THR A 14 -16.43 -6.13 -0.62
N ASN A 15 -15.92 -7.33 -0.31
CA ASN A 15 -14.71 -7.48 0.48
C ASN A 15 -13.47 -6.90 -0.23
N PHE A 16 -13.31 -7.17 -1.52
CA PHE A 16 -12.23 -6.62 -2.32
C PHE A 16 -12.27 -5.08 -2.31
N ALA A 17 -13.43 -4.47 -2.56
CA ALA A 17 -13.63 -3.02 -2.58
C ALA A 17 -13.26 -2.39 -1.24
N PHE A 18 -13.66 -3.02 -0.12
CA PHE A 18 -13.30 -2.55 1.21
C PHE A 18 -11.78 -2.58 1.46
N TYR A 19 -11.14 -3.75 1.31
CA TYR A 19 -9.71 -3.90 1.63
C TYR A 19 -8.79 -3.17 0.65
N SER A 20 -9.16 -3.10 -0.63
CA SER A 20 -8.43 -2.31 -1.63
C SER A 20 -8.51 -0.82 -1.32
N THR A 21 -9.71 -0.29 -1.06
CA THR A 21 -9.90 1.12 -0.69
C THR A 21 -9.20 1.44 0.62
N ALA A 22 -9.29 0.59 1.63
CA ALA A 22 -8.58 0.78 2.90
C ALA A 22 -7.05 0.81 2.71
N SER A 23 -6.51 -0.04 1.83
CA SER A 23 -5.08 -0.03 1.47
C SER A 23 -4.70 1.28 0.79
N VAL A 24 -5.50 1.75 -0.17
CA VAL A 24 -5.29 3.03 -0.87
C VAL A 24 -5.36 4.22 0.09
N VAL A 25 -6.34 4.27 0.99
CA VAL A 25 -6.45 5.32 2.02
C VAL A 25 -5.21 5.35 2.91
N LYS A 26 -4.71 4.17 3.32
CA LYS A 26 -3.47 4.06 4.07
C LYS A 26 -2.25 4.56 3.27
N MET A 27 -2.18 4.28 1.97
CA MET A 27 -1.14 4.83 1.10
C MET A 27 -1.22 6.37 1.02
N MET A 28 -2.43 6.94 0.91
CA MET A 28 -2.62 8.39 0.95
C MET A 28 -2.17 9.00 2.29
N ALA A 29 -2.42 8.30 3.41
CA ALA A 29 -1.94 8.73 4.73
C ALA A 29 -0.40 8.79 4.81
N MET A 30 0.33 7.96 4.06
CA MET A 30 1.80 8.04 3.97
C MET A 30 2.28 9.32 3.28
N SER A 31 1.52 9.82 2.30
CA SER A 31 1.78 11.13 1.68
C SER A 31 1.63 12.26 2.70
N ALA A 32 0.52 12.27 3.45
CA ALA A 32 0.29 13.26 4.50
C ALA A 32 1.37 13.22 5.60
N LEU A 33 1.77 12.01 6.02
CA LEU A 33 2.86 11.85 7.00
C LEU A 33 4.19 12.41 6.49
N THR A 34 4.45 12.34 5.18
CA THR A 34 5.65 12.92 4.58
C THR A 34 5.63 14.45 4.73
N VAL A 35 4.48 15.09 4.46
CA VAL A 35 4.31 16.54 4.64
C VAL A 35 4.54 16.93 6.10
N VAL A 36 3.90 16.23 7.05
CA VAL A 36 4.09 16.49 8.49
C VAL A 36 5.56 16.37 8.90
N LYS A 37 6.29 15.38 8.38
CA LYS A 37 7.72 15.21 8.68
C LYS A 37 8.58 16.31 8.06
N ARG A 38 8.28 16.75 6.83
CA ARG A 38 8.98 17.89 6.21
C ARG A 38 8.79 19.18 7.02
N MET A 39 7.55 19.48 7.40
CA MET A 39 7.22 20.64 8.25
C MET A 39 7.90 20.56 9.62
N SER A 40 7.86 19.39 10.27
CA SER A 40 8.45 19.20 11.61
C SER A 40 9.98 19.28 11.63
N LYS A 41 10.64 19.05 10.48
CA LYS A 41 12.10 19.02 10.37
C LYS A 41 12.66 20.23 9.61
N ASP A 42 11.80 21.14 9.17
CA ASP A 42 12.12 22.21 8.23
C ASP A 42 12.93 21.70 7.00
N ALA A 43 12.63 20.46 6.58
CA ALA A 43 13.35 19.74 5.53
C ALA A 43 12.55 19.77 4.21
N PHE A 44 12.64 20.91 3.53
CA PHE A 44 11.88 21.17 2.31
C PHE A 44 12.66 20.81 1.05
N ALA A 45 11.96 20.23 0.06
CA ALA A 45 12.56 19.81 -1.20
C ALA A 45 12.69 20.95 -2.21
N ASN A 46 11.82 21.96 -2.10
CA ASN A 46 11.77 23.09 -3.01
C ASN A 46 12.09 24.40 -2.28
N PRO A 47 12.72 25.38 -2.96
CA PRO A 47 13.10 26.65 -2.34
C PRO A 47 11.91 27.52 -1.93
N GLU A 48 10.78 27.46 -2.64
CA GLU A 48 9.57 28.23 -2.31
C GLU A 48 8.96 27.84 -0.94
N ASP A 49 9.10 26.56 -0.58
CA ASP A 49 8.58 26.03 0.68
C ASP A 49 9.42 26.46 1.90
N LEU A 50 10.64 26.99 1.70
CA LEU A 50 11.46 27.53 2.79
C LEU A 50 10.78 28.73 3.48
N SER A 51 9.87 29.41 2.79
CA SER A 51 9.07 30.48 3.39
C SER A 51 8.16 29.98 4.52
N LEU A 52 7.84 28.69 4.54
CA LEU A 52 7.06 28.02 5.59
C LEU A 52 7.93 27.48 6.73
N ALA A 53 9.26 27.56 6.62
CA ALA A 53 10.18 27.05 7.62
C ALA A 53 10.08 27.87 8.91
N THR A 54 10.11 27.17 10.04
CA THR A 54 10.16 27.84 11.35
C THR A 54 11.58 28.36 11.62
N ASN A 55 12.59 27.61 11.19
CA ASN A 55 13.98 28.02 11.29
C ASN A 55 14.42 28.86 10.08
N LYS A 56 14.88 30.09 10.33
CA LYS A 56 15.42 30.99 9.29
C LYS A 56 16.72 30.48 8.65
N SER A 57 17.40 29.52 9.26
CA SER A 57 18.58 28.86 8.68
C SER A 57 18.24 27.59 7.91
N ALA A 58 16.95 27.28 7.69
CA ALA A 58 16.56 26.12 6.90
C ALA A 58 17.07 26.26 5.46
N VAL A 59 17.65 25.18 4.95
CA VAL A 59 18.18 25.10 3.59
C VAL A 59 17.44 23.99 2.85
N VAL A 60 17.22 24.18 1.55
CA VAL A 60 16.63 23.15 0.68
C VAL A 60 17.38 21.84 0.85
N THR A 61 16.69 20.82 1.31
CA THR A 61 17.27 19.52 1.61
C THR A 61 16.29 18.40 1.29
N THR A 62 16.72 17.50 0.41
CA THR A 62 15.98 16.27 0.08
C THR A 62 16.47 15.07 0.90
N SER A 63 17.60 15.19 1.59
CA SER A 63 18.31 14.07 2.23
C SER A 63 17.99 13.86 3.71
N ASP A 64 16.95 14.49 4.27
CA ASP A 64 16.58 14.23 5.66
C ASP A 64 16.18 12.76 5.86
N SER A 65 16.84 12.11 6.82
CA SER A 65 16.74 10.65 6.99
C SER A 65 15.35 10.20 7.45
N ASP A 66 14.61 11.02 8.19
CA ASP A 66 13.26 10.73 8.66
C ASP A 66 12.24 10.92 7.53
N VAL A 67 12.38 11.99 6.74
CA VAL A 67 11.55 12.24 5.56
C VAL A 67 11.75 11.14 4.51
N GLU A 68 13.00 10.79 4.20
CA GLU A 68 13.31 9.74 3.23
C GLU A 68 12.86 8.35 3.71
N ARG A 69 12.83 8.11 5.02
CA ARG A 69 12.23 6.89 5.58
C ARG A 69 10.75 6.78 5.24
N VAL A 70 9.98 7.86 5.44
CA VAL A 70 8.54 7.87 5.09
C VAL A 70 8.35 7.70 3.58
N ARG A 71 9.16 8.39 2.77
CA ARG A 71 9.09 8.30 1.31
C ARG A 71 9.38 6.91 0.79
N ARG A 72 10.39 6.20 1.32
CA ARG A 72 10.66 4.81 0.94
C ARG A 72 9.53 3.85 1.31
N ASN A 73 8.89 4.06 2.47
CA ASN A 73 7.71 3.26 2.84
C ASN A 73 6.51 3.56 1.91
N HIS A 74 6.30 4.83 1.55
CA HIS A 74 5.26 5.22 0.59
C HIS A 74 5.54 4.62 -0.82
N LEU A 75 6.78 4.67 -1.30
CA LEU A 75 7.16 4.06 -2.58
C LEU A 75 6.88 2.55 -2.57
N ASN A 76 7.23 1.86 -1.49
CA ASN A 76 6.92 0.44 -1.35
C ASN A 76 5.40 0.16 -1.31
N ASP A 77 4.61 1.05 -0.71
CA ASP A 77 3.15 0.98 -0.78
C ASP A 77 2.64 1.13 -2.22
N ILE A 78 3.17 2.08 -3.00
CA ILE A 78 2.85 2.26 -4.42
C ILE A 78 3.17 0.99 -5.23
N GLU A 79 4.38 0.44 -5.03
CA GLU A 79 4.86 -0.76 -5.72
C GLU A 79 4.06 -2.04 -5.38
N ASN A 80 3.35 -2.08 -4.25
CA ASN A 80 2.60 -3.28 -3.82
C ASN A 80 1.08 -3.13 -3.91
N ILE A 81 0.54 -1.97 -3.53
CA ILE A 81 -0.91 -1.72 -3.49
C ILE A 81 -1.47 -1.56 -4.89
N ILE A 82 -0.75 -0.89 -5.81
CA ILE A 82 -1.22 -0.74 -7.19
C ILE A 82 -1.35 -2.11 -7.87
N PRO A 83 -0.34 -3.01 -7.85
CA PRO A 83 -0.50 -4.35 -8.39
C PRO A 83 -1.60 -5.16 -7.70
N PHE A 84 -1.75 -5.05 -6.37
CA PHE A 84 -2.83 -5.73 -5.64
C PHE A 84 -4.22 -5.30 -6.11
N VAL A 85 -4.44 -4.00 -6.31
CA VAL A 85 -5.72 -3.48 -6.81
C VAL A 85 -5.98 -3.98 -8.24
N LEU A 86 -4.99 -3.89 -9.13
CA LEU A 86 -5.13 -4.32 -10.52
C LEU A 86 -5.38 -5.82 -10.64
N VAL A 87 -4.54 -6.64 -10.00
CA VAL A 87 -4.70 -8.10 -9.98
C VAL A 87 -5.99 -8.51 -9.27
N GLY A 88 -6.37 -7.81 -8.20
CA GLY A 88 -7.58 -8.09 -7.44
C GLY A 88 -8.85 -7.90 -8.27
N ILE A 89 -8.91 -6.89 -9.15
CA ILE A 89 -10.01 -6.71 -10.11
C ILE A 89 -10.16 -7.95 -10.99
N PHE A 90 -9.08 -8.38 -11.64
CA PHE A 90 -9.11 -9.59 -12.48
C PHE A 90 -9.45 -10.84 -11.67
N TYR A 91 -8.93 -10.94 -10.44
CA TYR A 91 -9.19 -12.07 -9.55
C TYR A 91 -10.67 -12.17 -9.20
N VAL A 92 -11.36 -11.07 -8.88
CA VAL A 92 -12.83 -11.06 -8.68
C VAL A 92 -13.55 -11.56 -9.93
N GLY A 93 -13.08 -11.18 -11.12
CA GLY A 93 -13.63 -11.62 -12.41
C GLY A 93 -13.51 -13.14 -12.66
N THR A 94 -12.61 -13.84 -11.97
CA THR A 94 -12.46 -15.31 -12.09
C THR A 94 -13.39 -16.13 -11.21
N ASN A 95 -14.34 -15.48 -10.50
CA ASN A 95 -15.26 -16.12 -9.56
C ASN A 95 -14.56 -17.05 -8.54
N PRO A 96 -13.59 -16.54 -7.76
CA PRO A 96 -12.82 -17.36 -6.84
C PRO A 96 -13.67 -17.80 -5.66
N ASP A 97 -13.21 -18.84 -4.96
CA ASP A 97 -13.81 -19.22 -3.68
C ASP A 97 -13.82 -18.02 -2.70
N ARG A 98 -14.97 -17.80 -2.07
CA ARG A 98 -15.22 -16.64 -1.21
C ARG A 98 -14.25 -16.57 -0.04
N ASN A 99 -14.02 -17.69 0.64
CA ASN A 99 -13.18 -17.74 1.82
C ASN A 99 -11.72 -17.54 1.44
N ALA A 100 -11.27 -18.18 0.36
CA ALA A 100 -9.93 -17.97 -0.17
C ALA A 100 -9.70 -16.50 -0.53
N ALA A 101 -10.61 -15.86 -1.26
CA ALA A 101 -10.49 -14.46 -1.65
C ALA A 101 -10.44 -13.51 -0.45
N LEU A 102 -11.32 -13.71 0.53
CA LEU A 102 -11.35 -12.92 1.76
C LEU A 102 -10.01 -12.99 2.51
N TRP A 103 -9.41 -14.18 2.62
CA TRP A 103 -8.11 -14.33 3.27
C TRP A 103 -6.98 -13.66 2.49
N HIS A 104 -6.95 -13.72 1.16
CA HIS A 104 -5.97 -12.98 0.37
C HIS A 104 -6.06 -11.47 0.65
N PHE A 105 -7.27 -10.91 0.66
CA PHE A 105 -7.44 -9.47 0.90
C PHE A 105 -7.04 -9.06 2.33
N ARG A 106 -7.40 -9.88 3.34
CA ARG A 106 -7.03 -9.65 4.74
C ARG A 106 -5.53 -9.74 4.96
N ILE A 107 -4.90 -10.80 4.46
CA ILE A 107 -3.46 -11.04 4.63
C ILE A 107 -2.69 -9.90 3.98
N PHE A 108 -3.07 -9.50 2.76
CA PHE A 108 -2.44 -8.38 2.08
C PHE A 108 -2.55 -7.08 2.91
N PHE A 109 -3.77 -6.72 3.32
CA PHE A 109 -3.99 -5.47 4.07
C PHE A 109 -3.22 -5.45 5.40
N ILE A 110 -3.29 -6.53 6.19
CA ILE A 110 -2.58 -6.65 7.47
C ILE A 110 -1.06 -6.62 7.25
N SER A 111 -0.55 -7.32 6.24
CA SER A 111 0.86 -7.27 5.85
C SER A 111 1.30 -5.84 5.56
N ARG A 112 0.50 -5.04 4.84
CA ARG A 112 0.82 -3.64 4.54
C ARG A 112 0.81 -2.75 5.77
N LEU A 113 -0.12 -2.98 6.71
CA LEU A 113 -0.13 -2.25 7.99
C LEU A 113 1.13 -2.57 8.81
N LEU A 114 1.46 -3.86 8.96
CA LEU A 114 2.65 -4.30 9.69
C LEU A 114 3.95 -3.84 9.03
N HIS A 115 4.02 -3.84 7.69
CA HIS A 115 5.18 -3.31 6.97
C HIS A 115 5.40 -1.84 7.31
N THR A 116 4.35 -1.01 7.30
CA THR A 116 4.47 0.40 7.67
C THR A 116 4.86 0.61 9.11
N LEU A 117 4.29 -0.15 10.05
CA LEU A 117 4.67 -0.08 11.47
C LEU A 117 6.14 -0.47 11.66
N THR A 118 6.58 -1.59 11.08
CA THR A 118 7.98 -2.05 11.17
C THR A 118 8.95 -1.07 10.51
N TYR A 119 8.54 -0.40 9.42
CA TYR A 119 9.34 0.62 8.76
C TYR A 119 9.53 1.87 9.62
N GLN A 120 8.44 2.34 10.22
CA GLN A 120 8.43 3.61 10.94
C GLN A 120 8.95 3.51 12.37
N LEU A 121 8.74 2.37 13.04
CA LEU A 121 9.30 2.08 14.36
C LEU A 121 10.76 1.58 14.30
N ALA A 122 11.37 1.56 13.11
CA ALA A 122 12.75 1.13 12.90
C ALA A 122 13.05 -0.27 13.50
N LEU A 123 12.08 -1.18 13.43
CA LEU A 123 12.26 -2.53 13.95
C LEU A 123 13.41 -3.24 13.22
N PRO A 124 14.17 -4.10 13.94
CA PRO A 124 15.31 -4.79 13.36
C PRO A 124 14.87 -5.64 12.16
N GLN A 125 15.75 -5.76 11.17
CA GLN A 125 15.59 -6.80 10.16
C GLN A 125 15.55 -8.16 10.89
N PRO A 126 14.76 -9.15 10.41
CA PRO A 126 14.13 -9.26 9.09
C PRO A 126 12.65 -8.85 9.02
N SER A 127 12.11 -8.19 10.06
CA SER A 127 10.66 -7.88 10.18
C SER A 127 10.05 -7.19 8.95
N ARG A 128 10.72 -6.17 8.42
CA ARG A 128 10.32 -5.43 7.21
C ARG A 128 10.31 -6.30 5.97
N PHE A 129 11.33 -7.14 5.81
CA PHE A 129 11.45 -8.04 4.66
C PHE A 129 10.32 -9.07 4.66
N ILE A 130 10.10 -9.73 5.80
CA ILE A 130 9.05 -10.75 5.93
C ILE A 130 7.67 -10.14 5.67
N THR A 131 7.35 -9.01 6.28
CA THR A 131 6.06 -8.34 6.08
C THR A 131 5.87 -7.91 4.63
N CYS A 132 6.91 -7.43 3.93
CA CYS A 132 6.85 -7.13 2.50
C CYS A 132 6.60 -8.39 1.65
N MET A 133 7.34 -9.46 1.91
CA MET A 133 7.23 -10.72 1.15
C MET A 133 5.84 -11.34 1.29
N VAL A 134 5.23 -11.32 2.48
CA VAL A 134 3.86 -11.84 2.68
C VAL A 134 2.86 -11.13 1.77
N GLY A 135 2.92 -9.80 1.66
CA GLY A 135 2.03 -9.02 0.78
C GLY A 135 2.30 -9.30 -0.70
N TYR A 136 3.59 -9.39 -1.06
CA TYR A 136 4.02 -9.67 -2.42
C TYR A 136 3.53 -11.05 -2.90
N PHE A 137 3.77 -12.11 -2.12
CA PHE A 137 3.32 -13.47 -2.44
C PHE A 137 1.81 -13.62 -2.45
N THR A 138 1.09 -12.85 -1.64
CA THR A 138 -0.38 -12.83 -1.68
C THR A 138 -0.87 -12.32 -3.04
N THR A 139 -0.25 -11.27 -3.57
CA THR A 139 -0.58 -10.72 -4.88
C THR A 139 -0.19 -11.69 -6.00
N LEU A 140 1.00 -12.31 -5.91
CA LEU A 140 1.43 -13.34 -6.85
C LEU A 140 0.50 -14.55 -6.88
N SER A 141 0.01 -15.01 -5.73
CA SER A 141 -0.96 -16.12 -5.64
C SER A 141 -2.24 -15.80 -6.41
N MET A 142 -2.80 -14.60 -6.24
CA MET A 142 -3.98 -14.17 -7.00
C MET A 142 -3.67 -14.07 -8.50
N ALA A 143 -2.53 -13.47 -8.86
CA ALA A 143 -2.11 -13.34 -10.27
C ALA A 143 -1.95 -14.71 -10.93
N GLY A 144 -1.31 -15.66 -10.26
CA GLY A 144 -1.17 -17.03 -10.73
C GLY A 144 -2.52 -17.69 -10.97
N ARG A 145 -3.48 -17.54 -10.05
CA ARG A 145 -4.84 -18.06 -10.25
C ARG A 145 -5.53 -17.43 -11.46
N VAL A 146 -5.43 -16.11 -11.63
CA VAL A 146 -5.98 -15.42 -12.81
C VAL A 146 -5.39 -16.00 -14.10
N LEU A 147 -4.06 -16.12 -14.18
CA LEU A 147 -3.39 -16.63 -15.37
C LEU A 147 -3.74 -18.10 -15.67
N LEU A 148 -3.97 -18.92 -14.64
CA LEU A 148 -4.40 -20.31 -14.81
C LEU A 148 -5.85 -20.43 -15.30
N THR A 149 -6.71 -19.49 -14.92
CA THR A 149 -8.13 -19.48 -15.31
C THR A 149 -8.36 -18.90 -16.70
N VAL A 150 -7.63 -17.85 -17.09
CA VAL A 150 -7.83 -17.11 -18.35
C VAL A 150 -6.85 -17.56 -19.45
N ARG A 151 -6.40 -18.83 -19.41
CA ARG A 151 -5.50 -19.37 -20.44
C ARG A 151 -6.17 -19.27 -21.83
N PRO A 152 -5.54 -18.65 -22.83
CA PRO A 152 -6.07 -18.56 -24.19
C PRO A 152 -6.08 -19.92 -24.89
#